data_AF-A0A6S7JRP6-F1
#
_entry.id   AF-A0A6S7JRP6-F1
#
_cell.length_a   1.000
_cell.length_b   1.000
_cell.length_c   1.000
_cell.angle_alpha   90.00
_cell.angle_beta   90.00
_cell.angle_gamma   90.00
#
_symmetry.space_group_name_H-M   'P 1'
#
loop_
_entity.id
_entity.type
_entity.pdbx_description
1 polymer ?
#
loop_
_entity_poly.entity_id
_entity_poly.type
_entity_poly.pdbx_seq_one_letter_code
_entity_poly.pdbx_strand_id
1 'polypeptide(L)'
;MALLIYAGIQVEDIHDSLLYPLQGRQAFFFFLWTDYRQLKEKLNQYSLPRKSNDFALFELMRVKPEESERTGNYAAILRKAAGKCDFANWLAHKMIKCLIISNLHDDQLRLICLQKELTLDQLLMKARKREDAMAMNEVMHKKDGEKEKLNRGKQRQPFKGPY
;
A
#
# COMPACT_ATOMS: atom_id res chain seq x y z
N MET A 1 -6.75 -8.10 -11.68
CA MET A 1 -7.43 -6.82 -11.94
C MET A 1 -8.91 -7.12 -12.11
N ALA A 2 -9.79 -6.60 -11.25
CA ALA A 2 -11.24 -6.80 -11.38
C ALA A 2 -11.87 -5.47 -11.82
N LEU A 3 -12.47 -5.46 -13.00
CA LEU A 3 -13.21 -4.32 -13.56
C LEU A 3 -14.69 -4.52 -13.23
N LEU A 4 -15.27 -3.61 -12.45
CA LEU A 4 -16.72 -3.53 -12.24
C LEU A 4 -17.28 -2.56 -13.28
N ILE A 5 -17.96 -3.11 -14.29
CA ILE A 5 -18.73 -2.33 -15.27
C ILE A 5 -20.18 -2.40 -14.80
N TYR A 6 -20.68 -1.33 -14.19
CA TYR A 6 -22.09 -1.17 -13.86
C TYR A 6 -22.69 -0.08 -14.74
N ALA A 7 -23.40 -0.49 -15.79
CA ALA A 7 -24.24 0.38 -16.59
C ALA A 7 -25.68 0.24 -16.06
N GLY A 8 -26.13 1.19 -15.24
CA GLY A 8 -27.52 1.23 -14.75
C GLY A 8 -28.51 1.65 -15.84
N ILE A 9 -29.80 1.62 -15.52
CA ILE A 9 -30.95 1.93 -16.40
C ILE A 9 -30.87 3.36 -17.00
N GLN A 10 -30.06 4.25 -16.41
CA GLN A 10 -29.85 5.63 -16.87
C GLN A 10 -29.08 5.77 -18.20
N VAL A 11 -28.54 4.67 -18.77
CA VAL A 11 -27.85 4.72 -20.07
C VAL A 11 -28.84 4.84 -21.23
N GLU A 12 -30.08 4.35 -21.07
CA GLU A 12 -31.14 4.48 -22.09
C GLU A 12 -31.59 5.93 -22.30
N ASP A 13 -31.43 6.79 -21.27
CA ASP A 13 -31.97 8.16 -21.20
C ASP A 13 -31.02 9.27 -21.71
N ILE A 14 -29.82 8.91 -22.17
CA ILE A 14 -28.79 9.87 -22.60
C ILE A 14 -29.23 10.64 -23.85
N HIS A 15 -30.00 9.99 -24.73
CA HIS A 15 -30.53 10.57 -25.97
C HIS A 15 -31.76 11.46 -25.74
N ASP A 16 -32.62 11.11 -24.79
CA ASP A 16 -33.87 11.83 -24.51
C ASP A 16 -33.64 13.13 -23.74
N SER A 17 -32.56 13.20 -22.97
CA SER A 17 -32.11 14.41 -22.24
C SER A 17 -31.65 15.57 -23.14
N LEU A 18 -31.59 15.40 -24.46
CA LEU A 18 -30.99 16.34 -25.42
C LEU A 18 -32.01 17.09 -26.30
N LEU A 19 -33.31 16.87 -26.13
CA LEU A 19 -34.33 17.50 -26.97
C LEU A 19 -34.73 18.90 -26.46
N TYR A 20 -34.12 19.95 -27.01
CA TYR A 20 -34.73 21.28 -27.08
C TYR A 20 -35.29 21.54 -28.49
N PRO A 21 -36.47 22.19 -28.62
CA PRO A 21 -37.13 22.40 -29.91
C PRO A 21 -36.35 23.40 -30.78
N LEU A 22 -36.12 23.01 -32.03
CA LEU A 22 -35.30 23.70 -33.03
C LEU A 22 -36.02 24.92 -33.64
N GLN A 23 -35.42 26.10 -33.55
CA GLN A 23 -35.71 27.25 -34.42
C GLN A 23 -34.39 27.82 -34.97
N GLY A 24 -34.21 27.76 -36.30
CA GLY A 24 -33.21 28.54 -37.03
C GLY A 24 -32.07 27.74 -37.69
N ARG A 25 -32.09 27.67 -39.03
CA ARG A 25 -31.17 26.90 -39.91
C ARG A 25 -29.68 27.32 -39.91
N GLN A 26 -29.27 28.37 -39.18
CA GLN A 26 -27.87 28.80 -39.10
C GLN A 26 -27.19 28.52 -37.74
N ALA A 27 -27.95 28.24 -36.67
CA ALA A 27 -27.39 27.79 -35.39
C ALA A 27 -26.97 26.30 -35.42
N PHE A 28 -27.43 25.56 -36.43
CA PHE A 28 -27.33 24.11 -36.54
C PHE A 28 -25.89 23.57 -36.45
N PHE A 29 -24.92 24.16 -37.15
CA PHE A 29 -23.56 23.58 -37.20
C PHE A 29 -22.77 23.76 -35.90
N PHE A 30 -22.96 24.89 -35.20
CA PHE A 30 -22.28 25.16 -33.93
C PHE A 30 -22.95 24.38 -32.78
N PHE A 31 -24.28 24.29 -32.78
CA PHE A 31 -25.03 23.51 -31.78
C PHE A 31 -24.82 22.00 -31.92
N LEU A 32 -24.82 21.43 -33.13
CA LEU A 32 -24.52 20.00 -33.32
C LEU A 32 -23.13 19.61 -32.82
N TRP A 33 -22.14 20.52 -32.94
CA TRP A 33 -20.78 20.26 -32.46
C TRP A 33 -20.70 20.32 -30.92
N THR A 34 -21.45 21.24 -30.29
CA THR A 34 -21.57 21.28 -28.82
C THR A 34 -22.36 20.10 -28.27
N ASP A 35 -23.42 19.68 -28.95
CA ASP A 35 -24.25 18.53 -28.57
C ASP A 35 -23.48 17.22 -28.71
N TYR A 36 -22.73 17.06 -29.80
CA TYR A 36 -21.81 15.92 -29.97
C TYR A 36 -20.73 15.89 -28.89
N ARG A 37 -20.15 17.05 -28.53
CA ARG A 37 -19.15 17.14 -27.47
C ARG A 37 -19.74 16.77 -26.11
N GLN A 38 -20.93 17.28 -25.78
CA GLN A 38 -21.64 16.97 -24.54
C GLN A 38 -22.05 15.49 -24.48
N LEU A 39 -22.53 14.92 -25.59
CA LEU A 39 -22.85 13.49 -25.69
C LEU A 39 -21.60 12.64 -25.51
N LYS A 40 -20.49 13.02 -26.15
CA LYS A 40 -19.20 12.33 -26.01
C LYS A 40 -18.66 12.42 -24.58
N GLU A 41 -18.78 13.57 -23.94
CA GLU A 41 -18.39 13.75 -22.53
C GLU A 41 -19.28 12.93 -21.59
N LYS A 42 -20.61 12.94 -21.76
CA LYS A 42 -21.54 12.09 -20.99
C LYS A 42 -21.25 10.61 -21.21
N LEU A 43 -21.08 10.17 -22.46
CA LEU A 43 -20.75 8.79 -22.80
C LEU A 43 -19.44 8.38 -22.14
N ASN A 44 -18.39 9.21 -22.21
CA ASN A 44 -17.12 8.96 -21.52
C ASN A 44 -17.29 8.90 -20.00
N GLN A 45 -18.14 9.75 -19.41
CA GLN A 45 -18.42 9.72 -17.96
C GLN A 45 -19.12 8.44 -17.49
N TYR A 46 -19.94 7.82 -18.34
CA TYR A 46 -20.66 6.59 -18.03
C TYR A 46 -19.90 5.31 -18.41
N SER A 47 -19.12 5.36 -19.51
CA SER A 47 -18.44 4.18 -20.06
C SER A 47 -17.02 3.99 -19.55
N LEU A 48 -16.34 5.05 -19.11
CA LEU A 48 -14.97 4.93 -18.61
C LEU A 48 -14.97 4.53 -17.13
N PRO A 49 -14.13 3.57 -16.72
CA PRO A 49 -13.93 3.24 -15.31
C PRO A 49 -13.56 4.49 -14.51
N ARG A 50 -14.41 4.84 -13.54
CA ARG A 50 -14.17 5.99 -12.67
C ARG A 50 -13.11 5.62 -11.64
N LYS A 51 -12.04 6.41 -11.58
CA LYS A 51 -11.07 6.33 -10.48
C LYS A 51 -11.72 6.93 -9.25
N SER A 52 -12.16 6.08 -8.32
CA SER A 52 -12.62 6.51 -7.00
C SER A 52 -11.43 6.64 -6.06
N ASN A 53 -11.24 7.83 -5.49
CA ASN A 53 -10.19 8.05 -4.50
C ASN A 53 -10.45 7.23 -3.23
N ASP A 54 -11.71 7.12 -2.81
CA ASP A 54 -12.10 6.31 -1.64
C ASP A 54 -11.72 4.84 -1.82
N PHE A 55 -11.91 4.33 -3.04
CA PHE A 55 -11.49 2.98 -3.38
C PHE A 55 -9.96 2.83 -3.36
N ALA A 56 -9.22 3.79 -3.89
CA ALA A 56 -7.75 3.78 -3.83
C ALA A 56 -7.23 3.83 -2.37
N LEU A 57 -7.87 4.63 -1.52
CA LEU A 57 -7.54 4.72 -0.10
C LEU A 57 -7.89 3.42 0.63
N PHE A 58 -9.02 2.80 0.30
CA PHE A 58 -9.40 1.49 0.81
C PHE A 58 -8.39 0.40 0.40
N GLU A 59 -7.95 0.38 -0.85
CA GLU A 59 -6.88 -0.52 -1.30
C GLU A 59 -5.60 -0.29 -0.48
N LEU A 60 -5.20 0.96 -0.27
CA LEU A 60 -4.01 1.32 0.50
C LEU A 60 -4.09 0.81 1.95
N MET A 61 -5.22 1.03 2.63
CA MET A 61 -5.41 0.59 4.02
C MET A 61 -5.42 -0.94 4.18
N ARG A 62 -5.71 -1.69 3.11
CA ARG A 62 -5.69 -3.16 3.13
C ARG A 62 -4.30 -3.76 2.91
N VAL A 63 -3.31 -2.97 2.52
CA VAL A 63 -1.94 -3.45 2.32
C VAL A 63 -1.32 -3.74 3.69
N LYS A 64 -1.19 -5.03 4.02
CA LYS A 64 -0.51 -5.54 5.21
C LYS A 64 0.89 -6.04 4.85
N PRO A 65 1.88 -5.92 5.75
CA PRO A 65 3.17 -6.54 5.54
C PRO A 65 3.05 -8.08 5.61
N GLU A 66 3.90 -8.79 4.88
CA GLU A 66 4.07 -10.24 5.11
C GLU A 66 4.84 -10.50 6.42
N GLU A 67 4.66 -11.69 7.01
CA GLU A 67 5.20 -12.03 8.35
C GLU A 67 6.72 -11.89 8.49
N SER A 68 7.47 -12.09 7.39
CA SER A 68 8.93 -11.94 7.34
C SER A 68 9.38 -10.71 6.54
N GLU A 69 8.48 -9.81 6.19
CA GLU A 69 8.80 -8.66 5.36
C GLU A 69 9.55 -7.60 6.17
N ARG A 70 10.65 -7.10 5.62
CA ARG A 70 11.37 -5.95 6.21
C ARG A 70 10.55 -4.67 6.07
N THR A 71 10.59 -3.82 7.08
CA THR A 71 9.87 -2.55 7.12
C THR A 71 10.17 -1.65 5.91
N GLY A 72 11.41 -1.71 5.40
CA GLY A 72 11.82 -0.97 4.19
C GLY A 72 11.08 -1.42 2.91
N ASN A 73 10.84 -2.72 2.75
CA ASN A 73 10.12 -3.28 1.61
C ASN A 73 8.64 -2.90 1.70
N TYR A 74 8.04 -3.07 2.89
CA TYR A 74 6.66 -2.70 3.15
C TYR A 74 6.41 -1.22 2.83
N ALA A 75 7.32 -0.33 3.25
CA ALA A 75 7.26 1.09 2.94
C ALA A 75 7.31 1.38 1.42
N ALA A 76 8.09 0.61 0.65
CA ALA A 76 8.13 0.74 -0.81
C ALA A 76 6.81 0.31 -1.46
N ILE A 77 6.17 -0.75 -0.96
CA ILE A 77 4.85 -1.20 -1.43
C ILE A 77 3.80 -0.13 -1.14
N LEU A 78 3.80 0.40 0.09
CA LEU A 78 2.90 1.49 0.48
C LEU A 78 3.09 2.75 -0.36
N ARG A 79 4.33 3.12 -0.71
CA ARG A 79 4.61 4.25 -1.63
C ARG A 79 4.00 4.01 -3.01
N LYS A 80 4.12 2.79 -3.55
CA LYS A 80 3.51 2.44 -4.84
C LYS A 80 1.98 2.49 -4.79
N ALA A 81 1.37 1.99 -3.72
CA ALA A 81 -0.08 2.04 -3.54
C ALA A 81 -0.58 3.48 -3.32
N ALA A 82 0.14 4.27 -2.52
CA ALA A 82 -0.17 5.67 -2.28
C ALA A 82 -0.11 6.52 -3.55
N GLY A 83 0.72 6.17 -4.54
CA GLY A 83 0.76 6.84 -5.84
C GLY A 83 -0.54 6.79 -6.65
N LYS A 84 -1.48 5.90 -6.29
CA LYS A 84 -2.83 5.85 -6.89
C LYS A 84 -3.85 6.74 -6.18
N CYS A 85 -3.52 7.21 -4.98
CA CYS A 85 -4.42 8.01 -4.15
C CYS A 85 -4.19 9.49 -4.41
N ASP A 86 -5.28 10.26 -4.41
CA ASP A 86 -5.21 11.71 -4.37
C ASP A 86 -5.29 12.18 -2.91
N PHE A 87 -4.19 12.75 -2.43
CA PHE A 87 -4.09 13.30 -1.09
C PHE A 87 -4.15 14.83 -1.13
N ALA A 88 -5.18 15.40 -1.75
CA ALA A 88 -5.38 16.83 -1.97
C ALA A 88 -4.86 17.77 -0.85
N ASN A 89 -5.00 17.38 0.43
CA ASN A 89 -4.52 18.14 1.61
C ASN A 89 -3.63 17.34 2.59
N TRP A 90 -3.38 16.05 2.34
CA TRP A 90 -2.66 15.17 3.26
C TRP A 90 -1.27 14.83 2.69
N LEU A 91 -0.21 14.95 3.48
CA LEU A 91 1.12 14.50 3.05
C LEU A 91 1.14 12.96 2.99
N ALA A 92 1.22 12.35 1.81
CA ALA A 92 1.26 10.89 1.62
C ALA A 92 2.21 10.17 2.62
N HIS A 93 3.34 10.82 2.94
CA HIS A 93 4.28 10.37 3.97
C HIS A 93 3.68 10.17 5.36
N LYS A 94 2.75 11.02 5.80
CA LYS A 94 2.05 10.88 7.09
C LYS A 94 1.16 9.63 7.09
N MET A 95 0.44 9.37 6.00
CA MET A 95 -0.42 8.17 5.89
C MET A 95 0.43 6.90 5.90
N ILE A 96 1.48 6.86 5.08
CA ILE A 96 2.44 5.74 5.05
C ILE A 96 3.06 5.52 6.43
N LYS A 97 3.43 6.60 7.13
CA LYS A 97 3.97 6.52 8.49
C LYS A 97 2.97 5.88 9.46
N CYS A 98 1.71 6.31 9.45
CA CYS A 98 0.65 5.73 10.29
C CYS A 98 0.46 4.24 10.02
N LEU A 99 0.44 3.83 8.74
CA LEU A 99 0.29 2.42 8.36
C LEU A 99 1.48 1.57 8.81
N ILE A 100 2.72 2.07 8.71
CA ILE A 100 3.91 1.39 9.22
C ILE A 100 3.84 1.26 10.75
N ILE A 101 3.50 2.33 11.47
CA ILE A 101 3.37 2.30 12.95
C ILE A 101 2.29 1.31 13.39
N SER A 102 1.18 1.22 12.65
CA SER A 102 0.09 0.30 12.97
C SER A 102 0.45 -1.18 12.79
N ASN A 103 1.38 -1.49 11.88
CA ASN A 103 1.76 -2.87 11.55
C ASN A 103 3.15 -3.27 12.06
N LEU A 104 3.79 -2.41 12.87
CA LEU A 104 5.09 -2.68 13.48
C LEU A 104 4.98 -3.80 14.53
N HIS A 105 5.85 -4.81 14.44
CA HIS A 105 5.95 -5.88 15.43
C HIS A 105 6.78 -5.50 16.67
N ASP A 106 7.69 -4.53 16.54
CA ASP A 106 8.50 -4.04 17.66
C ASP A 106 7.71 -2.98 18.45
N ASP A 107 7.14 -3.39 19.60
CA ASP A 107 6.37 -2.53 20.49
C ASP A 107 7.19 -1.34 21.04
N GLN A 108 8.48 -1.52 21.29
CA GLN A 108 9.35 -0.46 21.78
C GLN A 108 9.56 0.61 20.71
N LEU A 109 9.83 0.16 19.48
CA LEU A 109 9.93 1.08 18.35
C LEU A 109 8.59 1.78 18.11
N ARG A 110 7.47 1.06 18.19
CA ARG A 110 6.12 1.63 18.06
C ARG A 110 5.86 2.74 19.09
N LEU A 111 6.16 2.50 20.37
CA LEU A 111 6.01 3.49 21.44
C LEU A 111 6.85 4.75 21.18
N ILE A 112 8.12 4.59 20.78
CA ILE A 112 9.01 5.72 20.43
C ILE A 112 8.41 6.58 19.31
N CYS A 113 7.76 5.94 18.33
CA CYS A 113 7.16 6.64 17.19
C CYS A 113 5.83 7.34 17.52
N LEU A 114 5.14 6.88 18.57
CA LEU A 114 3.93 7.53 19.08
C LEU A 114 4.26 8.71 20.02
N GLN A 115 5.34 8.61 20.79
CA GLN A 115 5.76 9.64 21.74
C GLN A 115 6.52 10.79 21.10
N LYS A 116 7.30 10.52 20.03
CA LYS A 116 8.12 11.52 19.36
C LYS A 116 7.72 11.68 17.91
N GLU A 117 7.61 12.93 17.45
CA GLU A 117 7.44 13.22 16.03
C GLU A 117 8.71 12.84 15.25
N LEU A 118 8.61 11.75 14.49
CA LEU A 118 9.63 11.29 13.55
C LEU A 118 9.14 11.51 12.12
N THR A 119 10.07 11.85 11.24
CA THR A 119 9.84 11.81 9.79
C THR A 119 9.82 10.35 9.30
N LEU A 120 9.26 10.12 8.11
CA LEU A 120 9.21 8.77 7.52
C LEU A 120 10.62 8.16 7.38
N ASP A 121 11.60 8.95 6.94
CA ASP A 121 12.97 8.43 6.74
C ASP A 121 13.66 8.11 8.07
N GLN A 122 13.43 8.92 9.12
CA GLN A 122 13.92 8.63 10.47
C GLN A 122 13.32 7.34 11.04
N LEU A 123 12.02 7.12 10.81
CA LEU A 123 11.34 5.88 11.19
C LEU A 123 11.99 4.68 10.50
N LEU A 124 12.18 4.75 9.18
CA LEU A 124 12.78 3.66 8.40
C LEU A 124 14.23 3.38 8.80
N MET A 125 15.02 4.43 9.09
CA MET A 125 16.38 4.25 9.61
C MET A 125 16.40 3.54 10.96
N LYS A 126 15.49 3.88 11.87
CA LYS A 126 15.40 3.22 13.19
C LYS A 126 14.94 1.77 13.06
N ALA A 127 13.92 1.52 12.24
CA ALA A 127 13.43 0.17 11.94
C ALA A 127 14.55 -0.71 11.39
N ARG A 128 15.28 -0.21 10.38
CA ARG A 128 16.42 -0.92 9.78
C ARG A 128 17.50 -1.26 10.81
N LYS A 129 17.89 -0.30 11.67
CA LYS A 129 18.88 -0.55 12.73
C LYS A 129 18.43 -1.64 13.71
N ARG A 130 17.14 -1.69 14.05
CA ARG A 130 16.56 -2.73 14.92
C ARG A 130 16.54 -4.09 14.23
N GLU A 131 16.08 -4.14 12.98
CA GLU A 131 16.08 -5.36 12.16
C GLU A 131 17.50 -5.94 12.00
N ASP A 132 18.48 -5.09 11.70
CA ASP A 132 19.88 -5.50 11.55
C ASP A 132 20.44 -6.03 12.89
N ALA A 133 20.10 -5.41 14.02
CA ALA A 133 20.51 -5.88 15.35
C ALA A 133 19.86 -7.22 15.72
N MET A 134 18.57 -7.42 15.41
CA MET A 134 17.89 -8.69 15.64
C MET A 134 18.50 -9.81 14.79
N ALA A 135 18.74 -9.56 13.50
CA ALA A 135 19.37 -10.51 12.60
C ALA A 135 20.79 -10.91 13.08
N MET A 136 21.57 -9.94 13.57
CA MET A 136 22.90 -10.21 14.11
C MET A 136 22.84 -11.01 15.41
N ASN A 137 21.87 -10.74 16.28
CA ASN A 137 21.65 -11.48 17.52
C ASN A 137 21.30 -12.94 17.25
N GLU A 138 20.43 -13.21 16.28
CA GLU A 138 20.10 -14.58 15.86
C GLU A 138 21.33 -15.36 15.35
N VAL A 139 22.20 -14.70 14.58
CA VAL A 139 23.44 -15.32 14.09
C VAL A 139 24.41 -15.65 15.24
N MET A 140 24.53 -14.77 16.23
CA MET A 140 25.37 -15.01 17.40
C MET A 140 24.85 -16.17 18.26
N HIS A 141 23.56 -16.18 18.58
CA HIS A 141 22.95 -17.27 19.35
C HIS A 141 23.06 -18.64 18.67
N LYS A 142 22.95 -18.70 17.33
CA LYS A 142 23.17 -19.95 16.59
C LYS A 142 24.61 -20.44 16.72
N LYS A 143 25.60 -19.55 16.64
CA LYS A 143 27.02 -19.90 16.78
C LYS A 143 27.36 -20.39 18.18
N ASP A 144 26.75 -19.83 19.21
CA ASP A 144 26.99 -20.27 20.59
C ASP A 144 26.36 -21.63 20.87
N GLY A 145 25.16 -21.90 20.34
CA GLY A 145 24.55 -23.24 20.41
C GLY A 145 25.35 -24.32 19.67
N GLU A 146 26.01 -24.00 18.57
CA GLU A 146 26.93 -24.92 17.88
C GLU A 146 28.20 -25.21 18.69
N LYS A 147 28.78 -24.18 19.34
CA LYS A 147 29.95 -24.35 20.22
C LYS A 147 29.61 -25.20 21.45
N GLU A 148 28.45 -25.03 22.06
CA GLU A 148 28.00 -25.85 23.18
C GLU A 148 27.81 -27.32 22.78
N LYS A 149 27.23 -27.59 21.60
CA LYS A 149 27.07 -28.96 21.07
C LYS A 149 28.43 -29.64 20.81
N LEU A 150 29.39 -28.89 20.26
CA LEU A 150 30.77 -29.37 20.05
C LEU A 150 31.51 -29.68 21.35
N ASN A 151 31.26 -28.91 22.41
CA ASN A 151 31.87 -29.16 23.72
C ASN A 151 31.27 -30.37 24.46
N ARG A 152 29.97 -30.65 24.30
CA ARG A 152 29.33 -31.84 24.88
C ARG A 152 29.81 -33.15 24.23
N GLY A 153 30.10 -33.14 22.93
CA GLY A 153 30.65 -34.30 22.22
C GLY A 153 32.09 -34.68 22.63
N LYS A 154 32.82 -33.79 23.32
CA LYS A 154 34.21 -34.00 23.76
C LYS A 154 34.35 -34.38 25.24
N GLN A 155 33.25 -34.52 25.99
CA GLN A 155 33.31 -35.09 27.34
C GLN A 155 33.60 -36.59 27.25
N ARG A 156 34.89 -36.86 27.44
CA ARG A 156 35.59 -38.15 27.42
C ARG A 156 34.83 -39.23 28.19
N GLN A 157 34.55 -40.35 27.53
CA GLN A 157 34.25 -41.59 28.22
C GLN A 157 35.49 -41.99 29.05
N PRO A 158 35.35 -42.34 30.34
CA PRO A 158 36.47 -42.84 31.11
C PRO A 158 36.90 -44.19 30.54
N PHE A 159 38.17 -44.26 30.13
CA PHE A 159 38.82 -45.47 29.63
C PHE A 159 38.81 -46.53 30.74
N LYS A 160 37.99 -47.59 30.60
CA LYS A 160 38.09 -48.78 31.44
C LYS A 160 39.17 -49.68 30.84
N GLY A 161 40.35 -49.69 31.46
CA GLY A 161 41.42 -50.61 31.12
C GLY A 161 41.06 -52.06 31.49
N PRO A 162 41.53 -53.06 30.74
CA PRO A 162 41.28 -54.47 31.04
C PRO A 162 42.16 -54.92 32.21
N TYR A 163 41.54 -55.56 33.19
CA TYR A 163 42.20 -56.38 34.21
C TYR A 163 42.38 -57.79 33.68
#